data_AF-A0A2M7AGA1-F1
#
_entry.id   AF-A0A2M7AGA1-F1
#
_cell.length_a   1.000
_cell.length_b   1.000
_cell.length_c   1.000
_cell.angle_alpha   90.00
_cell.angle_beta   90.00
_cell.angle_gamma   90.00
#
_symmetry.space_group_name_H-M   'P 1'
#
loop_
_entity.id
_entity.type
_entity.pdbx_description
1 polymer ?
#
loop_
_entity_poly.entity_id
_entity_poly.type
_entity_poly.pdbx_seq_one_letter_code
_entity_poly.pdbx_strand_id
1 'polypeptide(L)' 'MGTLSRPVAGVDYPRDFQEFDRWFADEAACRTYLLRVRWPEGNRCFRCGCMERPWTTARGYTRYG' A
#
# COMPACT_ATOMS: atom_id res chain seq x y z
N MET A 1 -11.08 3.45 -21.29
CA MET A 1 -10.28 2.26 -21.66
C MET A 1 -8.95 2.40 -20.93
N GLY A 2 -8.87 1.91 -19.69
CA GLY A 2 -7.63 1.99 -18.91
C GLY A 2 -6.73 0.82 -19.30
N THR A 3 -5.60 1.11 -19.92
CA THR A 3 -4.54 0.12 -20.11
C THR A 3 -4.04 -0.25 -18.72
N LEU A 4 -4.42 -1.42 -18.21
CA LEU A 4 -3.85 -1.95 -16.97
C LEU A 4 -2.40 -2.32 -17.26
N SER A 5 -1.52 -1.32 -17.19
CA SER A 5 -0.07 -1.52 -17.27
C SER A 5 0.29 -2.55 -16.21
N ARG A 6 0.90 -3.65 -16.67
CA ARG A 6 1.37 -4.69 -15.76
C ARG A 6 2.40 -4.04 -14.83
N PRO A 7 2.28 -4.23 -13.51
CA PRO A 7 3.25 -3.68 -12.58
C PRO A 7 4.65 -4.19 -12.92
N VAL A 8 5.65 -3.33 -12.80
CA VAL A 8 7.04 -3.60 -13.16
C VAL A 8 7.82 -4.02 -11.92
N ALA A 9 8.49 -5.17 -12.01
CA ALA A 9 9.38 -5.66 -10.95
C ALA A 9 10.56 -4.69 -10.74
N GLY A 10 10.83 -4.32 -9.50
CA GLY A 10 11.82 -3.32 -9.08
C GLY A 10 11.30 -1.87 -9.05
N VAL A 11 10.06 -1.62 -9.49
CA VAL A 11 9.43 -0.29 -9.48
C VAL A 11 8.11 -0.31 -8.71
N ASP A 12 7.21 -1.23 -9.08
CA ASP A 12 5.91 -1.38 -8.43
C ASP A 12 5.93 -2.41 -7.30
N TYR A 13 6.77 -3.44 -7.40
CA TYR A 13 6.98 -4.47 -6.38
C TYR A 13 8.42 -5.00 -6.44
N PRO A 14 9.00 -5.50 -5.34
CA PRO A 14 10.38 -5.99 -5.35
C PRO A 14 10.55 -7.16 -6.31
N ARG A 15 11.65 -7.17 -7.06
CA ARG A 15 11.93 -8.22 -8.06
C ARG A 15 12.53 -9.48 -7.44
N ASP A 16 13.18 -9.33 -6.30
CA ASP A 16 13.96 -10.36 -5.61
C ASP A 16 13.86 -10.19 -4.09
N PHE A 17 14.22 -11.24 -3.35
CA PHE A 17 14.19 -11.26 -1.89
C PHE A 17 15.05 -10.16 -1.26
N GLN A 18 16.20 -9.84 -1.85
CA GLN A 18 17.07 -8.79 -1.30
C GLN A 18 16.46 -7.38 -1.44
N GLU A 19 15.65 -7.14 -2.48
CA GLU A 19 14.85 -5.91 -2.58
C GLU A 19 13.67 -5.92 -1.62
N PHE A 20 13.02 -7.08 -1.44
CA PHE A 20 11.95 -7.24 -0.46
C PHE A 20 12.44 -6.87 0.94
N ASP A 21 13.59 -7.40 1.37
CA ASP A 21 14.19 -7.10 2.67
C ASP A 21 14.48 -5.60 2.82
N ARG A 22 15.03 -4.95 1.78
CA ARG A 22 15.28 -3.50 1.78
C ARG A 22 14.02 -2.65 1.81
N TRP A 23 12.98 -3.06 1.07
CA TRP A 23 11.72 -2.32 0.95
C TRP A 23 10.83 -2.49 2.19
N PHE A 24 10.94 -3.65 2.83
CA PHE A 24 10.15 -4.05 4.00
C PHE A 24 11.01 -4.23 5.26
N ALA A 25 12.12 -3.51 5.36
CA ALA A 25 13.01 -3.54 6.52
C ALA A 25 12.29 -3.12 7.81
N ASP A 26 11.31 -2.21 7.68
CA ASP A 26 10.52 -1.68 8.78
C ASP A 26 9.02 -1.92 8.58
N GLU A 27 8.32 -2.14 9.69
CA GLU A 27 6.87 -2.30 9.70
C GLU A 27 6.15 -1.04 9.16
N ALA A 28 6.74 0.15 9.37
CA ALA A 28 6.26 1.42 8.84
C ALA A 28 6.37 1.49 7.30
N ALA A 29 7.46 0.98 6.72
CA ALA A 29 7.65 0.91 5.28
C ALA A 29 6.64 -0.06 4.64
N CYS A 30 6.42 -1.21 5.27
CA CYS A 30 5.41 -2.18 4.84
C CYS A 30 3.99 -1.60 4.84
N ARG A 31 3.59 -0.90 5.91
CA ARG A 31 2.29 -0.22 5.98
C ARG A 31 2.14 0.82 4.88
N THR A 32 3.17 1.63 4.64
CA THR A 32 3.14 2.70 3.64
C THR A 32 2.99 2.11 2.23
N TYR A 33 3.72 1.04 1.93
CA TYR A 33 3.59 0.32 0.67
C TYR A 33 2.20 -0.28 0.48
N LEU A 34 1.67 -0.97 1.50
CA LEU A 34 0.32 -1.57 1.46
C LEU A 34 -0.75 -0.51 1.23
N LEU A 35 -0.62 0.67 1.84
CA LEU A 35 -1.53 1.79 1.61
C LEU A 35 -1.50 2.27 0.15
N ARG A 36 -0.30 2.40 -0.42
CA ARG A 36 -0.11 2.83 -1.82
C ARG A 36 -0.69 1.81 -2.81
N VAL A 37 -0.39 0.53 -2.62
CA VAL A 37 -0.84 -0.55 -3.54
C VAL A 37 -2.34 -0.77 -3.45
N ARG A 38 -2.91 -0.65 -2.26
CA ARG A 38 -4.34 -0.91 -2.05
C ARG A 38 -5.22 0.25 -2.49
N TRP A 39 -4.66 1.46 -2.62
CA TRP A 39 -5.36 2.67 -3.06
C TRP A 39 -4.51 3.52 -4.03
N PRO A 40 -4.26 3.05 -5.25
CA PRO A 40 -3.45 3.79 -6.23
C PRO A 40 -4.14 5.07 -6.72
N GLU A 41 -5.48 5.09 -6.75
CA GLU A 41 -6.29 6.16 -7.36
C GLU A 41 -7.05 7.01 -6.32
N GLY A 42 -6.76 6.83 -5.03
CA GLY A 42 -7.40 7.56 -3.93
C GLY A 42 -7.79 6.63 -2.80
N ASN A 43 -7.61 7.12 -1.57
CA ASN A 43 -7.71 6.41 -0.27
C ASN A 43 -9.12 5.90 0.08
N ARG A 44 -9.87 5.43 -0.91
CA ARG A 44 -11.28 5.08 -0.82
C ARG A 44 -11.44 3.66 -0.32
N CYS A 45 -11.73 3.50 0.97
CA CYS A 45 -11.90 2.18 1.54
C CYS A 45 -12.93 1.36 0.75
N PHE A 46 -12.57 0.18 0.24
CA PHE A 46 -13.50 -0.66 -0.54
C PHE A 46 -14.69 -1.17 0.29
N ARG A 47 -14.60 -1.08 1.63
CA ARG A 47 -15.62 -1.57 2.55
C ARG A 47 -16.63 -0.49 2.98
N CYS A 48 -16.19 0.74 3.21
CA CYS A 48 -17.07 1.84 3.66
C CYS A 48 -17.17 3.00 2.66
N GLY A 49 -16.32 3.05 1.63
CA GLY A 49 -16.32 4.12 0.64
C GLY A 49 -15.74 5.45 1.11
N CYS A 50 -15.31 5.56 2.38
CA CYS A 50 -14.73 6.77 2.94
C CYS A 50 -13.38 7.11 2.30
N MET A 51 -13.17 8.39 2.03
CA MET A 51 -11.94 8.96 1.45
C MET A 51 -11.04 9.63 2.50
N GLU A 52 -11.33 9.44 3.79
CA GLU A 52 -10.53 10.01 4.87
C GLU A 52 -9.14 9.38 4.97
N ARG A 53 -8.18 10.19 5.44
CA ARG A 53 -6.80 9.75 5.61
C ARG A 53 -6.78 8.61 6.62
N PRO A 54 -6.23 7.44 6.26
CA PRO A 54 -6.16 6.32 7.18
C PRO A 54 -5.36 6.71 8.43
N TRP A 55 -5.90 6.45 9.62
CA TRP A 55 -5.14 6.57 10.86
C TRP A 55 -4.72 5.18 11.37
N THR A 56 -3.58 5.15 12.05
CA THR A 56 -3.04 3.94 12.65
C THR A 56 -3.55 3.85 14.08
N THR A 57 -4.24 2.75 14.40
CA THR A 57 -4.61 2.45 15.78
C THR A 57 -3.39 2.01 16.58
N ALA A 58 -3.44 2.08 17.92
CA ALA A 58 -2.35 1.63 18.80
C ALA A 58 -1.95 0.14 18.59
N ARG A 59 -2.81 -0.65 17.95
CA ARG A 59 -2.56 -2.06 17.58
C ARG A 59 -1.94 -2.21 16.18
N GLY A 60 -1.61 -1.12 15.51
CA GLY A 60 -1.00 -1.15 14.19
C GLY A 60 -1.98 -1.40 13.03
N TYR A 61 -3.29 -1.48 13.30
CA TYR A 61 -4.29 -1.59 12.25
C TYR A 61 -4.58 -0.22 11.65
N THR A 62 -4.56 -0.15 10.33
CA THR A 62 -4.98 1.00 9.56
C THR A 62 -6.52 1.04 9.48
N ARG A 63 -7.13 2.14 9.93
CA ARG A 63 -8.58 2.36 9.88
C ARG A 63 -8.92 3.56 9.01
N TYR A 64 -10.07 3.47 8.35
CA TYR A 64 -10.72 4.54 7.61
C TYR A 64 -11.97 4.92 8.40
N GLY A 65 -12.24 6.22 8.54
CA GLY A 65 -13.37 6.79 9.27
C GLY A 65 -14.50 7.10 8.33
#